data_AF-A0A0A7LCE7-F1
#
_entry.id   AF-A0A0A7LCE7-F1
#
_cell.length_a   1.000
_cell.length_b   1.000
_cell.length_c   1.000
_cell.angle_alpha   90.00
_cell.angle_beta   90.00
_cell.angle_gamma   90.00
#
_symmetry.space_group_name_H-M   'P 1'
#
loop_
_entity.id
_entity.type
_entity.pdbx_description
1 polymer ?
#
loop_
_entity_poly.entity_id
_entity_poly.type
_entity_poly.pdbx_seq_one_letter_code
_entity_poly.pdbx_strand_id
1 'polypeptide(L)'
;MEERKVQLFEGKRIRTVWKEDEQEWYLSVVDVVEALTGTDDPRRYWSDLKRRLKAEGGQPYEKIVQLKLLADDGKMRLTDVVDAEHTLLIIQQIRSQKTEQFKQWLAQFSKRDISDNQIVKKEAFTHENGRNIRIRLNSDFDEMISIIDRARENTFRMVNRELINLYWNIGMYVSNKVKNGEWGKSVVKEFSEHIQVKRPEIKGFSPQNIWRMKQLYETYKDNEKLSSLLRELSWTLNTKILGCKTDEEREFYMQLAISNNYSSRELERQVESHMFERTLISGEINKPLVSKNTGLTIFRDGYVLDFLDLPERHSEKDIRKAIVANMRDFILELGTDFTFVGEEYRIRVGNTDFYIDLLFYNRRLSCLVAVELKITDFKPEHMGQLEFYLEALDRKVKKPDENPSVGLIICAGKDEAVVEYSLSRSMSPALVAAYQLCLPDKSLLENRLRELRDLRGLEEQDGDDIG
;
A
#
# COMPACT_ATOMS: atom_id res chain seq x y z
N MET A 1 -3.72 8.74 -50.78
CA MET A 1 -2.79 8.03 -51.68
C MET A 1 -1.65 7.50 -50.81
N GLU A 2 -1.42 6.19 -50.73
CA GLU A 2 -0.41 5.61 -49.81
C GLU A 2 1.01 5.90 -50.31
N GLU A 3 1.80 6.66 -49.54
CA GLU A 3 3.22 6.85 -49.82
C GLU A 3 4.03 5.72 -49.16
N ARG A 4 4.91 5.05 -49.91
CA ARG A 4 5.70 3.91 -49.40
C ARG A 4 7.17 4.26 -49.47
N LYS A 5 7.87 4.17 -48.34
CA LYS A 5 9.30 4.46 -48.23
C LYS A 5 10.03 3.27 -47.63
N VAL A 6 11.29 3.10 -48.00
CA VAL A 6 12.20 2.17 -47.31
C VAL A 6 13.15 3.02 -46.49
N GLN A 7 13.11 2.82 -45.18
CA GLN A 7 13.99 3.51 -44.24
C GLN A 7 15.13 2.59 -43.81
N LEU A 8 16.22 3.16 -43.32
CA LEU A 8 17.40 2.41 -42.89
C LEU A 8 17.62 2.59 -41.38
N PHE A 9 17.78 1.48 -40.67
CA PHE A 9 18.28 1.42 -39.29
C PHE A 9 19.52 0.54 -39.26
N GLU A 10 20.68 1.10 -38.92
CA GLU A 10 21.98 0.38 -38.90
C GLU A 10 22.27 -0.44 -40.18
N GLY A 11 21.89 0.07 -41.35
CA GLY A 11 22.07 -0.62 -42.63
C GLY A 11 21.04 -1.71 -42.94
N LYS A 12 20.13 -2.02 -42.01
CA LYS A 12 18.96 -2.88 -42.24
C LYS A 12 17.79 -2.07 -42.78
N ARG A 13 17.11 -2.63 -43.79
CA ARG A 13 15.97 -2.01 -44.47
C ARG A 13 14.69 -2.22 -43.64
N ILE A 14 13.95 -1.15 -43.39
CA ILE A 14 12.65 -1.15 -42.73
C ILE A 14 11.64 -0.55 -43.69
N ARG A 15 10.73 -1.37 -44.20
CA ARG A 15 9.67 -0.94 -45.12
C ARG A 15 8.56 -0.24 -44.35
N THR A 16 8.15 0.93 -44.84
CA THR A 16 7.13 1.76 -44.23
C THR A 16 6.04 2.18 -45.22
N VAL A 17 4.83 2.42 -44.70
CA VAL A 17 3.68 2.96 -45.44
C VAL A 17 3.12 4.16 -44.70
N TRP A 18 2.93 5.27 -45.38
CA TRP A 18 2.17 6.41 -44.89
C TRP A 18 0.71 6.20 -45.20
N LYS A 19 -0.13 6.23 -44.15
CA LYS A 19 -1.58 6.28 -44.31
C LYS A 19 -2.07 7.72 -44.14
N GLU A 20 -2.56 8.28 -45.23
CA GLU A 20 -3.02 9.68 -45.26
C GLU A 20 -4.25 9.92 -44.36
N ASP A 21 -5.17 8.96 -44.29
CA ASP A 21 -6.41 9.06 -43.49
C ASP A 21 -6.14 9.11 -41.98
N GLU A 22 -5.06 8.47 -41.54
CA GLU A 22 -4.67 8.37 -40.13
C GLU A 22 -3.53 9.34 -39.78
N GLN A 23 -2.91 9.97 -40.79
CA GLN A 23 -1.70 10.79 -40.67
C GLN A 23 -0.55 10.10 -39.91
N GLU A 24 -0.38 8.79 -40.15
CA GLU A 24 0.57 7.95 -39.43
C GLU A 24 1.40 7.05 -40.36
N TRP A 25 2.64 6.79 -39.92
CA TRP A 25 3.54 5.83 -40.53
C TRP A 25 3.35 4.44 -39.92
N TYR A 26 3.15 3.47 -40.79
CA TYR A 26 3.13 2.04 -40.49
C TYR A 26 4.46 1.39 -40.88
N LEU A 27 4.99 0.51 -40.02
CA LEU A 27 6.26 -0.18 -40.20
C LEU A 27 6.05 -1.70 -40.32
N SER A 28 6.82 -2.35 -41.19
CA SER A 28 6.85 -3.82 -41.30
C SER A 28 7.37 -4.47 -40.01
N VAL A 29 6.52 -5.24 -39.33
CA VAL A 29 6.91 -5.93 -38.08
C VAL A 29 8.06 -6.92 -38.33
N VAL A 30 8.04 -7.61 -39.47
CA VAL A 30 9.09 -8.58 -39.83
C VAL A 30 10.45 -7.88 -39.98
N ASP A 31 10.47 -6.68 -40.55
CA ASP A 31 11.71 -5.92 -40.77
C ASP A 31 12.23 -5.36 -39.44
N VAL A 32 11.35 -4.94 -38.53
CA VAL A 32 11.70 -4.53 -37.16
C VAL A 32 12.31 -5.70 -36.38
N VAL A 33 11.70 -6.88 -36.47
CA VAL A 33 12.22 -8.11 -35.86
C VAL A 33 13.60 -8.45 -36.41
N GLU A 34 13.79 -8.40 -37.73
CA GLU A 34 15.09 -8.66 -38.36
C GLU A 34 16.14 -7.65 -37.88
N ALA A 35 15.80 -6.36 -37.86
CA ALA A 35 16.70 -5.29 -37.47
C ALA A 35 17.18 -5.42 -36.00
N LEU A 36 16.29 -5.86 -35.11
CA LEU A 36 16.60 -5.98 -33.68
C LEU A 36 17.27 -7.30 -33.30
N THR A 37 16.87 -8.41 -33.91
CA THR A 37 17.33 -9.75 -33.51
C THR A 37 18.49 -10.26 -34.35
N GLY A 38 18.64 -9.78 -35.58
CA GLY A 38 19.62 -10.30 -36.55
C GLY A 38 19.38 -11.76 -36.96
N THR A 39 18.17 -12.28 -36.73
CA THR A 39 17.83 -13.68 -37.06
C THR A 39 17.76 -13.91 -38.57
N ASP A 40 18.16 -15.11 -39.01
CA ASP A 40 18.07 -15.54 -40.41
C ASP A 40 16.62 -15.84 -40.86
N ASP A 41 15.68 -16.01 -39.91
CA ASP A 41 14.26 -16.25 -40.19
C ASP A 41 13.32 -15.37 -39.33
N PRO A 42 13.19 -14.07 -39.68
CA PRO A 42 12.40 -13.11 -38.91
C PRO A 42 10.89 -13.41 -38.97
N ARG A 43 10.41 -14.13 -39.99
CA ARG A 43 9.00 -14.50 -40.11
C ARG A 43 8.61 -15.59 -39.10
N ARG A 44 9.48 -16.58 -38.91
CA ARG A 44 9.28 -17.60 -37.89
C ARG A 44 9.34 -17.00 -36.50
N TYR A 45 10.32 -16.15 -36.22
CA TYR A 45 10.42 -15.43 -34.95
C TYR A 45 9.15 -14.62 -34.66
N TRP A 46 8.67 -13.85 -35.65
CA TRP A 46 7.43 -13.09 -35.52
C TRP A 46 6.21 -14.00 -35.29
N SER A 47 6.12 -15.14 -35.98
CA SER A 47 5.02 -16.10 -35.80
C SER A 47 4.97 -16.66 -34.37
N ASP A 48 6.12 -16.94 -33.77
CA ASP A 48 6.21 -17.42 -32.38
C ASP A 48 5.93 -16.31 -31.37
N LEU A 49 6.39 -15.08 -31.63
CA LEU A 49 6.07 -13.91 -30.79
C LEU A 49 4.58 -13.58 -30.85
N LYS A 50 3.97 -13.59 -32.04
CA LYS A 50 2.54 -13.35 -32.26
C LYS A 50 1.67 -14.36 -31.52
N ARG A 51 2.10 -15.63 -31.44
CA ARG A 51 1.40 -16.67 -30.67
C ARG A 51 1.42 -16.38 -29.17
N ARG A 52 2.56 -15.92 -28.63
CA ARG A 52 2.69 -15.52 -27.22
C ARG A 52 1.84 -14.30 -26.89
N LEU A 53 1.91 -13.26 -27.71
CA LEU A 53 1.08 -12.05 -27.57
C LEU A 53 -0.42 -12.37 -27.56
N LYS A 54 -0.86 -13.32 -28.38
CA LYS A 54 -2.26 -13.77 -28.42
C LYS A 54 -2.69 -14.54 -27.16
N ALA A 55 -1.78 -15.27 -26.53
CA ALA A 55 -2.06 -16.01 -25.30
C ALA A 55 -2.13 -15.09 -24.06
N GLU A 56 -1.42 -13.96 -24.08
CA GLU A 56 -1.37 -12.98 -22.98
C GLU A 56 -2.53 -11.97 -23.01
N GLY A 57 -3.35 -11.94 -24.07
CA GLY A 57 -4.57 -11.13 -24.15
C GLY A 57 -4.34 -9.61 -24.17
N GLY A 58 -3.15 -9.14 -24.59
CA GLY A 58 -2.78 -7.72 -24.57
C GLY A 58 -3.27 -6.89 -25.78
N GLN A 59 -3.44 -5.58 -25.55
CA GLN A 59 -3.79 -4.55 -26.54
C GLN A 59 -2.95 -4.50 -27.85
N PRO A 60 -1.64 -4.84 -27.89
CA PRO A 60 -0.85 -4.71 -29.12
C PRO A 60 -1.35 -5.56 -30.29
N TYR A 61 -2.13 -6.61 -30.01
CA TYR A 61 -2.62 -7.55 -31.01
C TYR A 61 -3.73 -6.97 -31.91
N GLU A 62 -4.62 -6.14 -31.35
CA GLU A 62 -5.82 -5.66 -32.05
C GLU A 62 -5.52 -4.63 -33.15
N LYS A 63 -4.30 -4.05 -33.13
CA LYS A 63 -3.87 -2.98 -34.04
C LYS A 63 -2.85 -3.43 -35.09
N ILE A 64 -2.55 -4.73 -35.16
CA ILE A 64 -1.73 -5.29 -36.25
C ILE A 64 -2.59 -5.37 -37.51
N VAL A 65 -2.22 -4.60 -38.54
CA VAL A 65 -2.91 -4.61 -39.84
C VAL A 65 -2.02 -5.24 -40.90
N GLN A 66 -2.62 -5.77 -41.97
CA GLN A 66 -1.87 -6.34 -43.09
C GLN A 66 -1.89 -5.41 -44.30
N LEU A 67 -0.72 -4.91 -44.70
CA LEU A 67 -0.56 -4.09 -45.89
C LEU A 67 0.34 -4.78 -46.92
N LYS A 68 0.12 -4.47 -48.20
CA LYS A 68 0.98 -4.97 -49.28
C LYS A 68 2.24 -4.11 -49.35
N LEU A 69 3.39 -4.72 -49.07
CA LEU A 69 4.71 -4.10 -49.22
C LEU A 69 5.54 -4.79 -50.31
N LEU A 70 6.44 -4.03 -50.93
CA LEU A 70 7.38 -4.56 -51.92
C LEU A 70 8.38 -5.49 -51.21
N ALA A 71 8.56 -6.71 -51.72
CA ALA A 71 9.56 -7.67 -51.24
C ALA A 71 10.85 -7.59 -52.08
N ASP A 72 11.93 -8.23 -51.63
CA ASP A 72 13.24 -8.20 -52.31
C ASP A 72 13.22 -8.81 -53.73
N ASP A 73 12.27 -9.70 -54.02
CA ASP A 73 12.05 -10.27 -55.36
C ASP A 73 11.21 -9.36 -56.27
N GLY A 74 10.96 -8.12 -55.86
CA GLY A 74 10.18 -7.13 -56.60
C GLY A 74 8.67 -7.36 -56.59
N LYS A 75 8.15 -8.36 -55.87
CA LYS A 75 6.71 -8.64 -55.79
C LYS A 75 6.06 -7.99 -54.58
N MET A 76 4.81 -7.57 -54.74
CA MET A 76 3.98 -7.06 -53.64
C MET A 76 3.46 -8.23 -52.78
N ARG A 77 3.76 -8.24 -51.48
CA ARG A 77 3.27 -9.25 -50.54
C ARG A 77 2.62 -8.61 -49.32
N LEU A 78 1.57 -9.26 -48.83
CA LEU A 78 0.97 -8.90 -47.54
C LEU A 78 1.98 -9.16 -46.43
N THR A 79 2.14 -8.19 -45.55
CA THR A 79 2.94 -8.31 -44.33
C THR A 79 2.23 -7.60 -43.20
N ASP A 80 2.45 -8.10 -41.98
CA ASP A 80 1.96 -7.46 -40.76
C ASP A 80 2.73 -6.16 -40.56
N VAL A 81 1.99 -5.07 -40.37
CA VAL A 81 2.49 -3.72 -40.10
C VAL A 81 1.80 -3.13 -38.88
N VAL A 82 2.48 -2.21 -38.22
CA VAL A 82 2.00 -1.50 -37.02
C VAL A 82 2.46 -0.05 -37.04
N ASP A 83 1.76 0.84 -36.34
CA ASP A 83 2.19 2.22 -36.14
C ASP A 83 3.42 2.31 -35.20
N ALA A 84 3.91 3.53 -34.98
CA ALA A 84 5.07 3.77 -34.13
C ALA A 84 4.83 3.42 -32.65
N GLU A 85 3.64 3.65 -32.10
CA GLU A 85 3.31 3.36 -30.71
C GLU A 85 3.31 1.85 -30.47
N HIS A 86 2.62 1.10 -31.33
CA HIS A 86 2.53 -0.35 -31.24
C HIS A 86 3.85 -1.04 -31.59
N THR A 87 4.69 -0.40 -32.41
CA THR A 87 6.09 -0.84 -32.58
C THR A 87 6.82 -0.84 -31.23
N LEU A 88 6.67 0.20 -30.40
CA LEU A 88 7.30 0.27 -29.08
C LEU A 88 6.85 -0.86 -28.14
N LEU A 89 5.60 -1.29 -28.23
CA LEU A 89 5.08 -2.41 -27.45
C LEU A 89 5.66 -3.75 -27.91
N ILE A 90 5.80 -3.95 -29.22
CA ILE A 90 6.39 -5.17 -29.78
C ILE A 90 7.87 -5.29 -29.39
N ILE A 91 8.65 -4.21 -29.50
CA ILE A 91 10.09 -4.27 -29.19
C ILE A 91 10.39 -4.51 -27.71
N GLN A 92 9.48 -4.17 -26.79
CA GLN A 92 9.62 -4.50 -25.36
C GLN A 92 9.65 -6.01 -25.11
N GLN A 93 9.01 -6.79 -25.99
CA GLN A 93 8.99 -8.26 -25.90
C GLN A 93 10.19 -8.92 -26.58
N ILE A 94 10.99 -8.14 -27.31
CA ILE A 94 12.19 -8.60 -28.01
C ILE A 94 13.40 -8.26 -27.13
N ARG A 95 14.05 -9.31 -26.57
CA ARG A 95 15.30 -9.15 -25.83
C ARG A 95 16.44 -8.85 -26.81
N SER A 96 16.66 -7.58 -27.13
CA SER A 96 17.76 -7.10 -27.97
C SER A 96 18.56 -6.00 -27.29
N GLN A 97 19.88 -6.00 -27.47
CA GLN A 97 20.75 -4.91 -27.02
C GLN A 97 20.55 -3.63 -27.85
N LYS A 98 19.88 -3.72 -29.01
CA LYS A 98 19.62 -2.59 -29.93
C LYS A 98 18.32 -1.84 -29.64
N THR A 99 17.52 -2.31 -28.68
CA THR A 99 16.17 -1.79 -28.41
C THR A 99 16.16 -0.30 -28.09
N GLU A 100 17.11 0.20 -27.28
CA GLU A 100 17.16 1.64 -26.94
C GLU A 100 17.57 2.53 -28.13
N GLN A 101 18.51 2.07 -28.96
CA GLN A 101 18.89 2.79 -30.18
C GLN A 101 17.75 2.81 -31.19
N PHE A 102 17.01 1.71 -31.30
CA PHE A 102 15.83 1.63 -32.16
C PHE A 102 14.72 2.58 -31.72
N LYS A 103 14.46 2.71 -30.41
CA LYS A 103 13.50 3.69 -29.87
C LYS A 103 13.87 5.12 -30.27
N GLN A 104 15.14 5.49 -30.15
CA GLN A 104 15.62 6.83 -30.52
C GLN A 104 15.48 7.08 -32.03
N TRP A 105 15.80 6.08 -32.86
CA TRP A 105 15.61 6.16 -34.30
C TRP A 105 14.13 6.30 -34.68
N LEU A 106 13.25 5.50 -34.09
CA LEU A 106 11.81 5.56 -34.35
C LEU A 106 11.22 6.93 -33.99
N ALA A 107 11.68 7.53 -32.90
CA ALA A 107 11.28 8.88 -32.48
C ALA A 107 11.82 10.00 -33.40
N GLN A 108 12.94 9.77 -34.09
CA GLN A 108 13.45 10.70 -35.11
C GLN A 108 12.70 10.52 -36.44
N PHE A 109 12.41 9.29 -36.83
CA PHE A 109 11.66 8.94 -38.03
C PHE A 109 10.24 9.53 -37.99
N SER A 110 9.53 9.38 -36.88
CA SER A 110 8.18 9.96 -36.73
C SER A 110 8.18 11.50 -36.77
N LYS A 111 9.29 12.16 -36.43
CA LYS A 111 9.45 13.62 -36.48
C LYS A 111 9.88 14.15 -37.86
N ARG A 112 10.61 13.36 -38.64
CA ARG A 112 11.31 13.79 -39.87
C ARG A 112 10.41 14.04 -41.08
N ASP A 113 9.17 13.56 -41.09
CA ASP A 113 8.24 13.78 -42.22
C ASP A 113 7.06 14.73 -41.87
N ILE A 114 6.95 15.19 -40.61
CA ILE A 114 6.03 16.29 -40.23
C ILE A 114 6.59 17.66 -40.70
N SER A 115 7.85 17.69 -41.14
CA SER A 115 8.58 18.92 -41.49
C SER A 115 8.18 19.58 -42.81
N ASP A 116 7.46 18.90 -43.71
CA ASP A 116 7.32 19.39 -45.08
C ASP A 116 6.01 20.12 -45.39
N ASN A 117 5.11 20.35 -44.41
CA ASN A 117 3.90 21.13 -44.75
C ASN A 117 3.30 22.10 -43.73
N GLN A 118 3.80 22.28 -42.49
CA GLN A 118 3.12 23.22 -41.56
C GLN A 118 3.98 24.02 -40.56
N ILE A 119 5.32 24.05 -40.67
CA ILE A 119 6.17 24.81 -39.72
C ILE A 119 6.69 26.11 -40.37
N VAL A 120 5.81 27.08 -40.60
CA VAL A 120 6.24 28.50 -40.76
C VAL A 120 5.61 29.42 -39.70
N LYS A 121 4.81 28.91 -38.75
CA LYS A 121 4.11 29.81 -37.79
C LYS A 121 4.21 29.50 -36.31
N LYS A 122 4.97 28.51 -35.85
CA LYS A 122 5.00 28.16 -34.41
C LYS A 122 6.36 28.03 -33.73
N GLU A 123 7.47 28.21 -34.42
CA GLU A 123 8.78 28.29 -33.76
C GLU A 123 9.16 29.75 -33.43
N ALA A 124 8.36 30.33 -32.54
CA ALA A 124 8.75 31.50 -31.76
C ALA A 124 8.18 31.38 -30.33
N PHE A 125 8.30 30.21 -29.70
CA PHE A 125 7.99 30.03 -28.28
C PHE A 125 8.95 28.98 -27.66
N THR A 126 10.14 29.48 -27.33
CA THR A 126 11.13 29.04 -26.33
C THR A 126 11.05 27.61 -25.74
N HIS A 127 12.18 26.89 -25.80
CA HIS A 127 12.45 25.55 -25.27
C HIS A 127 12.19 25.34 -23.76
N GLU A 128 11.99 26.39 -22.96
CA GLU A 128 11.53 26.29 -21.57
C GLU A 128 10.01 26.14 -21.43
N ASN A 129 9.24 26.77 -22.33
CA ASN A 129 7.78 26.67 -22.30
C ASN A 129 7.30 25.26 -22.66
N GLY A 130 7.96 24.56 -23.59
CA GLY A 130 7.58 23.18 -23.94
C GLY A 130 7.75 22.16 -22.80
N ARG A 131 8.79 22.31 -21.95
CA ARG A 131 8.97 21.49 -20.75
C ARG A 131 7.96 21.84 -19.68
N ASN A 132 7.73 23.13 -19.43
CA ASN A 132 6.72 23.59 -18.48
C ASN A 132 5.29 23.21 -18.91
N ILE A 133 5.00 23.22 -20.22
CA ILE A 133 3.72 22.77 -20.78
C ILE A 133 3.54 21.26 -20.61
N ARG A 134 4.58 20.43 -20.85
CA ARG A 134 4.50 18.98 -20.60
C ARG A 134 4.37 18.62 -19.13
N ILE A 135 5.07 19.33 -18.24
CA ILE A 135 4.94 19.16 -16.79
C ILE A 135 3.52 19.53 -16.35
N ARG A 136 2.97 20.65 -16.86
CA ARG A 136 1.57 21.04 -16.60
C ARG A 136 0.55 20.05 -17.16
N LEU A 137 0.72 19.58 -18.40
CA LEU A 137 -0.19 18.59 -18.98
C LEU A 137 -0.18 17.27 -18.19
N ASN A 138 0.99 16.82 -17.71
CA ASN A 138 1.05 15.66 -16.83
C ASN A 138 0.38 15.92 -15.48
N SER A 139 0.56 17.11 -14.87
CA SER A 139 -0.18 17.45 -13.65
C SER A 139 -1.69 17.54 -13.88
N ASP A 140 -2.12 18.03 -15.04
CA ASP A 140 -3.53 18.10 -15.43
C ASP A 140 -4.11 16.69 -15.65
N PHE A 141 -3.34 15.77 -16.22
CA PHE A 141 -3.73 14.37 -16.36
C PHE A 141 -3.76 13.66 -15.01
N ASP A 142 -2.77 13.87 -14.14
CA ASP A 142 -2.76 13.34 -12.77
C ASP A 142 -3.93 13.89 -11.95
N GLU A 143 -4.28 15.16 -12.14
CA GLU A 143 -5.49 15.77 -11.56
C GLU A 143 -6.76 15.09 -12.10
N MET A 144 -6.86 14.85 -13.41
CA MET A 144 -8.00 14.13 -13.98
C MET A 144 -8.10 12.68 -13.48
N ILE A 145 -6.99 11.95 -13.35
CA ILE A 145 -6.97 10.61 -12.74
C ILE A 145 -7.42 10.70 -11.28
N SER A 146 -6.96 11.70 -10.52
CA SER A 146 -7.41 11.91 -9.13
C SER A 146 -8.92 12.19 -9.04
N ILE A 147 -9.51 12.88 -10.01
CA ILE A 147 -10.95 13.14 -10.07
C ILE A 147 -11.70 11.84 -10.36
N ILE A 148 -11.20 11.03 -11.29
CA ILE A 148 -11.78 9.71 -11.61
C ILE A 148 -11.71 8.79 -10.39
N ASP A 149 -10.56 8.71 -9.72
CA ASP A 149 -10.38 7.86 -8.55
C ASP A 149 -11.26 8.30 -7.39
N ARG A 150 -11.36 9.62 -7.13
CA ARG A 150 -12.30 10.17 -6.14
C ARG A 150 -13.75 9.84 -6.47
N ALA A 151 -14.15 9.94 -7.74
CA ALA A 151 -15.50 9.60 -8.17
C ALA A 151 -15.80 8.11 -7.96
N ARG A 152 -14.85 7.23 -8.27
CA ARG A 152 -14.97 5.78 -8.03
C ARG A 152 -15.05 5.47 -6.53
N GLU A 153 -14.16 6.04 -5.73
CA GLU A 153 -14.12 5.83 -4.28
C GLU A 153 -15.43 6.29 -3.61
N ASN A 154 -15.92 7.48 -3.98
CA ASN A 154 -17.20 7.98 -3.51
C ASN A 154 -18.36 7.05 -3.89
N THR A 155 -18.36 6.54 -5.12
CA THR A 155 -19.36 5.57 -5.58
C THR A 155 -19.31 4.29 -4.72
N PHE A 156 -18.12 3.75 -4.46
CA PHE A 156 -17.97 2.58 -3.60
C PHE A 156 -18.43 2.84 -2.16
N ARG A 157 -18.12 4.01 -1.59
CA ARG A 157 -18.58 4.39 -0.25
C ARG A 157 -20.10 4.49 -0.18
N MET A 158 -20.74 5.12 -1.17
CA MET A 158 -22.21 5.21 -1.23
C MET A 158 -22.85 3.82 -1.35
N VAL A 159 -22.33 2.97 -2.25
CA VAL A 159 -22.80 1.59 -2.40
C VAL A 159 -22.62 0.80 -1.11
N ASN A 160 -21.47 0.94 -0.44
CA ASN A 160 -21.22 0.29 0.85
C ASN A 160 -22.23 0.74 1.91
N ARG A 161 -22.46 2.06 2.04
CA ARG A 161 -23.42 2.62 2.99
C ARG A 161 -24.82 2.07 2.78
N GLU A 162 -25.27 2.00 1.53
CA GLU A 162 -26.58 1.40 1.20
C GLU A 162 -26.63 -0.10 1.50
N LEU A 163 -25.55 -0.83 1.24
CA LEU A 163 -25.46 -2.25 1.58
C LEU A 163 -25.53 -2.48 3.10
N ILE A 164 -24.82 -1.67 3.89
CA ILE A 164 -24.86 -1.75 5.36
C ILE A 164 -26.25 -1.35 5.88
N ASN A 165 -26.89 -0.33 5.29
CA ASN A 165 -28.28 0.03 5.62
C ASN A 165 -29.27 -1.10 5.31
N LEU A 166 -29.11 -1.79 4.18
CA LEU A 166 -29.91 -2.98 3.84
C LEU A 166 -29.76 -4.06 4.92
N TYR A 167 -28.52 -4.38 5.29
CA TYR A 167 -28.23 -5.37 6.34
C TYR A 167 -28.76 -4.96 7.71
N TRP A 168 -28.65 -3.68 8.05
CA TRP A 168 -29.26 -3.11 9.26
C TRP A 168 -30.77 -3.32 9.29
N ASN A 169 -31.47 -2.99 8.20
CA ASN A 169 -32.92 -3.11 8.10
C ASN A 169 -33.39 -4.57 8.18
N ILE A 170 -32.66 -5.49 7.54
CA ILE A 170 -32.93 -6.93 7.65
C ILE A 170 -32.67 -7.40 9.09
N GLY A 171 -31.58 -6.96 9.71
CA GLY A 171 -31.27 -7.26 11.10
C GLY A 171 -32.36 -6.81 12.07
N MET A 172 -32.87 -5.59 11.89
CA MET A 172 -34.00 -5.04 12.63
C MET A 172 -35.27 -5.89 12.46
N TYR A 173 -35.61 -6.23 11.22
CA TYR A 173 -36.79 -7.04 10.91
C TYR A 173 -36.71 -8.42 11.57
N VAL A 174 -35.57 -9.10 11.44
CA VAL A 174 -35.32 -10.40 12.04
C VAL A 174 -35.31 -10.31 13.57
N SER A 175 -34.69 -9.28 14.15
CA SER A 175 -34.68 -9.07 15.61
C SER A 175 -36.11 -8.96 16.15
N ASN A 176 -36.97 -8.16 15.52
CA ASN A 176 -38.36 -8.00 15.93
C ASN A 176 -39.16 -9.31 15.82
N LYS A 177 -38.99 -10.05 14.71
CA LYS A 177 -39.67 -11.34 14.51
C LYS A 177 -39.23 -12.43 15.47
N VAL A 178 -37.94 -12.47 15.80
CA VAL A 178 -37.39 -13.41 16.80
C VAL A 178 -37.86 -13.03 18.21
N LYS A 179 -37.88 -11.74 18.57
CA LYS A 179 -38.38 -11.27 19.87
C LYS A 179 -39.86 -11.60 20.10
N ASN A 180 -40.68 -11.53 19.04
CA ASN A 180 -42.09 -11.90 19.08
C ASN A 180 -42.33 -13.43 19.09
N GLY A 181 -41.28 -14.26 19.04
CA GLY A 181 -41.38 -15.71 18.97
C GLY A 181 -41.84 -16.27 17.63
N GLU A 182 -41.99 -15.43 16.61
CA GLU A 182 -42.48 -15.82 15.29
C GLU A 182 -41.40 -16.54 14.47
N TRP A 183 -40.14 -16.15 14.62
CA TRP A 183 -39.02 -16.68 13.83
C TRP A 183 -38.04 -17.45 14.71
N GLY A 184 -37.77 -18.70 14.31
CA GLY A 184 -36.73 -19.56 14.89
C GLY A 184 -35.63 -19.92 13.89
N LYS A 185 -34.73 -20.83 14.27
CA LYS A 185 -33.63 -21.30 13.40
C LYS A 185 -34.13 -21.90 12.07
N SER A 186 -35.25 -22.62 12.08
CA SER A 186 -35.84 -23.20 10.85
C SER A 186 -36.35 -22.12 9.91
N VAL A 187 -37.11 -21.16 10.43
CA VAL A 187 -37.71 -20.07 9.64
C VAL A 187 -36.63 -19.19 8.99
N VAL A 188 -35.53 -18.91 9.69
CA VAL A 188 -34.39 -18.16 9.12
C VAL A 188 -33.72 -18.94 7.99
N LYS A 189 -33.64 -20.28 8.11
CA LYS A 189 -33.10 -21.14 7.06
C LYS A 189 -34.00 -21.13 5.83
N GLU A 190 -35.31 -21.30 6.02
CA GLU A 190 -36.32 -21.22 4.95
C GLU A 190 -36.31 -19.84 4.28
N PHE A 191 -36.17 -18.76 5.05
CA PHE A 191 -36.04 -17.41 4.51
C PHE A 191 -34.79 -17.23 3.64
N SER A 192 -33.65 -17.77 4.07
CA SER A 192 -32.41 -17.77 3.27
C SER A 192 -32.58 -18.55 1.96
N GLU A 193 -33.17 -19.74 2.02
CA GLU A 193 -33.46 -20.57 0.85
C GLU A 193 -34.44 -19.86 -0.10
N HIS A 194 -35.47 -19.19 0.45
CA HIS A 194 -36.44 -18.42 -0.32
C HIS A 194 -35.80 -17.26 -1.10
N ILE A 195 -34.86 -16.54 -0.48
CA ILE A 195 -34.10 -15.48 -1.17
C ILE A 195 -33.28 -16.07 -2.31
N GLN A 196 -32.55 -17.17 -2.07
CA GLN A 196 -31.70 -17.80 -3.08
C GLN A 196 -32.50 -18.32 -4.28
N VAL A 197 -33.70 -18.86 -4.05
CA VAL A 197 -34.58 -19.32 -5.14
C VAL A 197 -35.13 -18.15 -5.96
N LYS A 198 -35.58 -17.08 -5.29
CA LYS A 198 -36.19 -15.93 -5.99
C LYS A 198 -35.18 -14.97 -6.62
N ARG A 199 -33.96 -14.92 -6.09
CA ARG A 199 -32.90 -13.96 -6.45
C ARG A 199 -31.53 -14.67 -6.42
N PRO A 200 -31.27 -15.64 -7.31
CA PRO A 200 -30.02 -16.41 -7.33
C PRO A 200 -28.78 -15.56 -7.64
N GLU A 201 -28.94 -14.39 -8.25
CA GLU A 201 -27.88 -13.44 -8.54
C GLU A 201 -27.32 -12.75 -7.29
N ILE A 202 -28.09 -12.69 -6.20
CA ILE A 202 -27.74 -11.96 -4.99
C ILE A 202 -27.05 -12.89 -3.99
N LYS A 203 -25.81 -12.55 -3.63
CA LYS A 203 -25.00 -13.27 -2.64
C LYS A 203 -25.02 -12.57 -1.28
N GLY A 204 -24.65 -13.28 -0.22
CA GLY A 204 -24.50 -12.70 1.13
C GLY A 204 -25.63 -12.99 2.11
N PHE A 205 -26.71 -13.65 1.68
CA PHE A 205 -27.90 -13.95 2.49
C PHE A 205 -27.95 -15.40 3.02
N SER A 206 -26.80 -15.98 3.40
CA SER A 206 -26.79 -17.27 4.09
C SER A 206 -27.49 -17.18 5.46
N PRO A 207 -27.98 -18.29 6.04
CA PRO A 207 -28.62 -18.25 7.35
C PRO A 207 -27.71 -17.63 8.42
N GLN A 208 -26.41 -17.96 8.40
CA GLN A 208 -25.41 -17.41 9.31
C GLN A 208 -25.25 -15.90 9.15
N ASN A 209 -25.25 -15.40 7.91
CA ASN A 209 -25.14 -13.96 7.68
C ASN A 209 -26.40 -13.22 8.13
N ILE A 210 -27.58 -13.80 7.97
CA ILE A 210 -28.83 -13.21 8.47
C ILE A 210 -28.79 -13.10 10.02
N TRP A 211 -28.27 -14.12 10.71
CA TRP A 211 -28.02 -14.05 12.15
C TRP A 211 -27.00 -12.96 12.51
N ARG A 212 -25.93 -12.79 11.73
CA ARG A 212 -24.97 -11.69 11.91
C ARG A 212 -25.60 -10.32 11.67
N MET A 213 -26.52 -10.18 10.71
CA MET A 213 -27.27 -8.94 10.48
C MET A 213 -28.14 -8.59 11.69
N LYS A 214 -28.82 -9.59 12.27
CA LYS A 214 -29.57 -9.42 13.54
C LYS A 214 -28.64 -8.96 14.66
N GLN A 215 -27.49 -9.63 14.83
CA GLN A 215 -26.50 -9.27 15.84
C GLN A 215 -25.99 -7.84 15.64
N LEU A 216 -25.69 -7.44 14.40
CA LEU A 216 -25.30 -6.09 14.04
C LEU A 216 -26.29 -5.04 14.55
N TYR A 217 -27.56 -5.23 14.22
CA TYR A 217 -28.61 -4.32 14.65
C TYR A 217 -28.71 -4.26 16.18
N GLU A 218 -28.73 -5.41 16.85
CA GLU A 218 -28.88 -5.49 18.30
C GLU A 218 -27.70 -4.89 19.07
N THR A 219 -26.47 -5.02 18.55
CA THR A 219 -25.26 -4.46 19.15
C THR A 219 -25.22 -2.94 19.06
N TYR A 220 -25.63 -2.35 17.93
CA TYR A 220 -25.41 -0.93 17.67
C TYR A 220 -26.66 -0.04 17.81
N LYS A 221 -27.89 -0.61 17.89
CA LYS A 221 -29.15 0.17 17.92
C LYS A 221 -29.22 1.25 19.01
N ASP A 222 -28.56 1.06 20.14
CA ASP A 222 -28.60 1.98 21.29
C ASP A 222 -27.43 2.98 21.28
N ASN A 223 -26.50 2.85 20.33
CA ASN A 223 -25.27 3.66 20.27
C ASN A 223 -25.18 4.37 18.91
N GLU A 224 -25.64 5.62 18.88
CA GLU A 224 -25.72 6.43 17.66
C GLU A 224 -24.34 6.71 17.06
N LYS A 225 -23.32 6.87 17.91
CA LYS A 225 -21.94 7.11 17.48
C LYS A 225 -21.37 5.90 16.75
N LEU A 226 -21.48 4.71 17.32
CA LEU A 226 -21.02 3.48 16.67
C LEU A 226 -21.83 3.15 15.41
N SER A 227 -23.14 3.43 15.44
CA SER A 227 -24.02 3.29 14.28
C SER A 227 -23.57 4.16 13.10
N SER A 228 -23.03 5.35 13.36
CA SER A 228 -22.49 6.22 12.31
C SER A 228 -21.21 5.61 11.69
N LEU A 229 -20.26 5.17 12.53
CA LEU A 229 -18.99 4.59 12.11
C LEU A 229 -19.14 3.27 11.34
N LEU A 230 -20.12 2.45 11.73
CA LEU A 230 -20.49 1.20 11.03
C LEU A 230 -20.64 1.38 9.52
N ARG A 231 -21.25 2.49 9.07
CA ARG A 231 -21.59 2.72 7.66
C ARG A 231 -20.39 3.09 6.79
N GLU A 232 -19.32 3.58 7.42
CA GLU A 232 -18.06 3.89 6.77
C GLU A 232 -17.20 2.63 6.54
N LEU A 233 -17.52 1.52 7.24
CA LEU A 233 -16.79 0.26 7.16
C LEU A 233 -17.48 -0.75 6.24
N SER A 234 -16.66 -1.59 5.59
CA SER A 234 -17.19 -2.72 4.81
C SER A 234 -17.86 -3.78 5.71
N TRP A 235 -18.78 -4.57 5.14
CA TRP A 235 -19.45 -5.64 5.87
C TRP A 235 -18.46 -6.59 6.55
N THR A 236 -17.39 -6.97 5.86
CA THR A 236 -16.36 -7.88 6.39
C THR A 236 -15.68 -7.29 7.62
N LEU A 237 -15.29 -6.02 7.59
CA LEU A 237 -14.68 -5.33 8.74
C LEU A 237 -15.65 -5.29 9.93
N ASN A 238 -16.90 -4.90 9.67
CA ASN A 238 -17.94 -4.89 10.70
C ASN A 238 -18.14 -6.27 11.34
N THR A 239 -18.10 -7.36 10.56
CA THR A 239 -18.22 -8.72 11.14
C THR A 239 -17.06 -9.13 12.03
N LYS A 240 -15.85 -8.59 11.83
CA LYS A 240 -14.71 -8.82 12.73
C LYS A 240 -14.88 -8.06 14.03
N ILE A 241 -15.29 -6.80 13.95
CA ILE A 241 -15.49 -5.92 15.11
C ILE A 241 -16.67 -6.39 15.99
N LEU A 242 -17.66 -7.08 15.40
CA LEU A 242 -18.75 -7.70 16.17
C LEU A 242 -18.28 -8.71 17.23
N GLY A 243 -17.08 -9.27 17.10
CA GLY A 243 -16.48 -10.18 18.07
C GLY A 243 -15.92 -9.50 19.33
N CYS A 244 -15.70 -8.17 19.29
CA CYS A 244 -15.24 -7.40 20.45
C CYS A 244 -16.26 -7.43 21.59
N LYS A 245 -15.81 -7.28 22.84
CA LYS A 245 -16.66 -7.43 24.03
C LYS A 245 -17.36 -6.13 24.41
N THR A 246 -16.62 -5.01 24.42
CA THR A 246 -17.14 -3.72 24.90
C THR A 246 -17.33 -2.71 23.78
N ASP A 247 -18.11 -1.67 24.04
CA ASP A 247 -18.36 -0.60 23.06
C ASP A 247 -17.13 0.28 22.83
N GLU A 248 -16.29 0.47 23.85
CA GLU A 248 -15.04 1.21 23.73
C GLU A 248 -14.04 0.48 22.83
N GLU A 249 -13.93 -0.85 22.98
CA GLU A 249 -13.08 -1.69 22.13
C GLU A 249 -13.55 -1.61 20.67
N ARG A 250 -14.87 -1.67 20.43
CA ARG A 250 -15.46 -1.52 19.09
C ARG A 250 -15.15 -0.15 18.50
N GLU A 251 -15.34 0.92 19.27
CA GLU A 251 -15.06 2.28 18.80
C GLU A 251 -13.60 2.43 18.38
N PHE A 252 -12.67 1.95 19.21
CA PHE A 252 -11.24 2.02 18.96
C PHE A 252 -10.87 1.35 17.64
N TYR A 253 -11.29 0.11 17.42
CA TYR A 253 -10.99 -0.62 16.18
C TYR A 253 -11.68 -0.02 14.96
N MET A 254 -12.90 0.53 15.10
CA MET A 254 -13.58 1.23 14.01
C MET A 254 -12.81 2.47 13.57
N GLN A 255 -12.40 3.32 14.52
CA GLN A 255 -11.62 4.52 14.23
C GLN A 255 -10.25 4.18 13.66
N LEU A 256 -9.60 3.14 14.21
CA LEU A 256 -8.31 2.68 13.73
C LEU A 256 -8.40 2.17 12.29
N ALA A 257 -9.45 1.40 11.96
CA ALA A 257 -9.68 0.88 10.61
C ALA A 257 -9.97 2.01 9.60
N ILE A 258 -10.77 3.01 9.98
CA ILE A 258 -11.10 4.15 9.12
C ILE A 258 -9.85 5.03 8.89
N SER A 259 -9.12 5.36 9.95
CA SER A 259 -7.95 6.24 9.87
C SER A 259 -6.78 5.64 9.07
N ASN A 260 -6.61 4.31 9.12
CA ASN A 260 -5.52 3.61 8.45
C ASN A 260 -5.94 2.88 7.17
N ASN A 261 -7.21 2.99 6.77
CA ASN A 261 -7.79 2.26 5.63
C ASN A 261 -7.49 0.75 5.65
N TYR A 262 -7.64 0.12 6.82
CA TYR A 262 -7.27 -1.29 6.99
C TYR A 262 -8.08 -2.23 6.11
N SER A 263 -7.37 -3.17 5.49
CA SER A 263 -7.98 -4.37 4.93
C SER A 263 -8.52 -5.28 6.04
N SER A 264 -9.39 -6.23 5.66
CA SER A 264 -9.94 -7.19 6.61
C SER A 264 -8.89 -8.01 7.35
N ARG A 265 -7.75 -8.31 6.70
CA ARG A 265 -6.67 -9.09 7.31
C ARG A 265 -5.87 -8.25 8.31
N GLU A 266 -5.60 -7.00 7.95
CA GLU A 266 -4.90 -6.05 8.83
C GLU A 266 -5.70 -5.81 10.10
N LEU A 267 -7.01 -5.56 9.98
CA LEU A 267 -7.86 -5.38 11.15
C LEU A 267 -7.94 -6.65 12.01
N GLU A 268 -8.09 -7.82 11.40
CA GLU A 268 -8.13 -9.10 12.11
C GLU A 268 -6.85 -9.31 12.93
N ARG A 269 -5.68 -9.08 12.31
CA ARG A 269 -4.40 -9.13 13.02
C ARG A 269 -4.34 -8.16 14.19
N GLN A 270 -4.82 -6.92 14.05
CA GLN A 270 -4.81 -5.97 15.15
C GLN A 270 -5.71 -6.40 16.31
N VAL A 271 -6.88 -6.97 16.01
CA VAL A 271 -7.81 -7.52 17.01
C VAL A 271 -7.22 -8.74 17.71
N GLU A 272 -6.63 -9.67 16.96
CA GLU A 272 -5.92 -10.84 17.49
C GLU A 272 -4.72 -10.44 18.33
N SER A 273 -4.07 -9.31 17.98
CA SER A 273 -2.95 -8.76 18.74
C SER A 273 -3.29 -8.06 20.04
N HIS A 274 -4.59 -8.02 20.41
CA HIS A 274 -5.09 -7.32 21.60
C HIS A 274 -4.59 -5.88 21.67
N MET A 275 -4.59 -5.20 20.51
CA MET A 275 -4.10 -3.82 20.39
C MET A 275 -4.78 -2.87 21.37
N PHE A 276 -6.09 -2.99 21.52
CA PHE A 276 -6.88 -2.11 22.37
C PHE A 276 -6.37 -2.13 23.81
N GLU A 277 -6.23 -3.33 24.37
CA GLU A 277 -5.75 -3.55 25.73
C GLU A 277 -4.30 -3.06 25.88
N ARG A 278 -3.43 -3.36 24.92
CA ARG A 278 -2.03 -2.92 24.90
C ARG A 278 -1.89 -1.39 24.83
N THR A 279 -2.71 -0.75 24.00
CA THR A 279 -2.68 0.72 23.81
C THR A 279 -3.10 1.42 25.10
N LEU A 280 -4.14 0.93 25.78
CA LEU A 280 -4.57 1.48 27.06
C LEU A 280 -3.50 1.34 28.15
N ILE A 281 -2.86 0.17 28.26
CA ILE A 281 -1.75 -0.05 29.21
C ILE A 281 -0.58 0.89 28.89
N SER A 282 -0.19 0.99 27.61
CA SER A 282 0.94 1.82 27.17
C SER A 282 0.75 3.32 27.37
N GLY A 283 -0.48 3.81 27.20
CA GLY A 283 -0.82 5.22 27.32
C GLY A 283 -0.74 5.73 28.76
N GLU A 284 -0.90 4.86 29.75
CA GLU A 284 -0.75 5.21 31.16
C GLU A 284 0.70 5.25 31.60
N ILE A 285 1.50 4.27 31.17
CA ILE A 285 2.94 4.18 31.49
C ILE A 285 3.73 5.35 30.86
N ASN A 286 3.31 5.85 29.69
CA ASN A 286 4.02 6.90 28.94
C ASN A 286 3.46 8.33 29.09
N LYS A 287 2.50 8.58 30.00
CA LYS A 287 1.96 9.94 30.26
C LYS A 287 3.05 11.03 30.43
N PRO A 288 4.20 10.79 31.09
CA PRO A 288 5.24 11.81 31.24
C PRO A 288 5.92 12.19 29.92
N LEU A 289 6.13 11.22 29.02
CA LEU A 289 6.86 11.39 27.74
C LEU A 289 5.97 11.91 26.60
N VAL A 290 4.70 11.51 26.59
CA VAL A 290 3.72 11.88 25.54
C VAL A 290 3.25 13.33 25.69
N SER A 291 3.24 13.89 26.91
CA SER A 291 2.77 15.25 27.18
C SER A 291 3.64 16.37 26.57
N LYS A 292 4.92 16.10 26.28
CA LYS A 292 5.86 17.09 25.74
C LYS A 292 5.99 17.08 24.21
N ASN A 293 5.64 15.99 23.54
CA ASN A 293 5.78 15.84 22.08
C ASN A 293 4.56 15.10 21.50
N THR A 294 3.58 15.85 20.99
CA THR A 294 2.32 15.35 20.42
C THR A 294 2.51 14.36 19.27
N GLY A 295 3.66 14.38 18.58
CA GLY A 295 3.99 13.49 17.47
C GLY A 295 4.48 12.09 17.85
N LEU A 296 4.91 11.86 19.11
CA LEU A 296 5.49 10.57 19.51
C LEU A 296 4.44 9.51 19.88
N THR A 297 3.16 9.86 19.89
CA THR A 297 2.02 8.93 20.06
C THR A 297 1.94 7.84 18.98
N ILE A 298 2.67 8.02 17.88
CA ILE A 298 2.76 7.04 16.79
C ILE A 298 3.56 5.80 17.20
N PHE A 299 4.51 5.94 18.13
CA PHE A 299 5.34 4.83 18.59
C PHE A 299 4.72 4.14 19.79
N ARG A 300 4.66 2.82 19.74
CA ARG A 300 4.03 2.00 20.79
C ARG A 300 5.03 1.59 21.84
N ASP A 301 4.55 1.39 23.06
CA ASP A 301 5.36 0.96 24.21
C ASP A 301 5.86 -0.49 24.09
N GLY A 302 5.19 -1.28 23.25
CA GLY A 302 5.72 -2.56 22.81
C GLY A 302 5.09 -3.08 21.51
N TYR A 303 5.79 -3.98 20.84
CA TYR A 303 5.44 -4.55 19.54
C TYR A 303 5.26 -6.08 19.62
N VAL A 304 4.21 -6.60 18.98
CA VAL A 304 4.03 -8.06 18.88
C VAL A 304 4.62 -8.54 17.57
N LEU A 305 5.67 -9.35 17.67
CA LEU A 305 6.45 -9.89 16.57
C LEU A 305 6.25 -11.40 16.37
N ASP A 306 5.11 -11.94 16.83
CA ASP A 306 4.74 -13.37 16.71
C ASP A 306 4.74 -13.89 15.26
N PHE A 307 4.44 -13.00 14.30
CA PHE A 307 4.50 -13.30 12.87
C PHE A 307 5.91 -13.62 12.33
N LEU A 308 6.97 -13.42 13.12
CA LEU A 308 8.35 -13.72 12.72
C LEU A 308 8.68 -15.22 12.82
N ASP A 309 7.86 -16.03 13.52
CA ASP A 309 8.03 -17.48 13.72
C ASP A 309 9.47 -17.87 14.10
N LEU A 310 10.03 -17.14 15.07
CA LEU A 310 11.42 -17.28 15.49
C LEU A 310 11.59 -18.41 16.53
N PRO A 311 12.67 -19.21 16.44
CA PRO A 311 12.98 -20.21 17.46
C PRO A 311 13.31 -19.56 18.81
N GLU A 312 13.10 -20.28 19.92
CA GLU A 312 13.40 -19.82 21.29
C GLU A 312 14.83 -19.28 21.46
N ARG A 313 15.79 -19.83 20.70
CA ARG A 313 17.15 -19.31 20.61
C ARG A 313 17.34 -18.66 19.24
N HIS A 314 17.45 -17.34 19.23
CA HIS A 314 17.70 -16.53 18.04
C HIS A 314 18.74 -15.45 18.36
N SER A 315 19.44 -14.98 17.33
CA SER A 315 20.33 -13.82 17.43
C SER A 315 19.64 -12.54 16.94
N GLU A 316 20.20 -11.37 17.25
CA GLU A 316 19.74 -10.07 16.69
C GLU A 316 19.72 -10.10 15.17
N LYS A 317 20.69 -10.79 14.55
CA LYS A 317 20.76 -10.99 13.10
C LYS A 317 19.58 -11.79 12.57
N ASP A 318 19.10 -12.77 13.32
CA ASP A 318 17.96 -13.60 12.92
C ASP A 318 16.65 -12.81 13.05
N ILE A 319 16.47 -12.02 14.12
CA ILE A 319 15.34 -11.08 14.24
C ILE A 319 15.32 -10.12 13.07
N ARG A 320 16.45 -9.47 12.78
CA ARG A 320 16.54 -8.48 11.70
C ARG A 320 16.15 -9.10 10.37
N LYS A 321 16.71 -10.27 10.04
CA LYS A 321 16.37 -11.01 8.82
C LYS A 321 14.90 -11.39 8.76
N ALA A 322 14.32 -11.85 9.87
CA ALA A 322 12.91 -12.20 9.93
C ALA A 322 12.00 -10.97 9.74
N ILE A 323 12.35 -9.83 10.36
CA ILE A 323 11.66 -8.55 10.17
C ILE A 323 11.72 -8.14 8.70
N VAL A 324 12.88 -8.29 8.05
CA VAL A 324 13.04 -7.89 6.64
C VAL A 324 12.29 -8.83 5.70
N ALA A 325 12.27 -10.13 5.98
CA ALA A 325 11.45 -11.09 5.27
C ALA A 325 9.95 -10.80 5.42
N ASN A 326 9.52 -10.32 6.59
CA ASN A 326 8.13 -10.00 6.93
C ASN A 326 7.88 -8.48 7.05
N MET A 327 8.58 -7.68 6.23
CA MET A 327 8.58 -6.21 6.34
C MET A 327 7.18 -5.61 6.27
N ARG A 328 6.30 -6.23 5.47
CA ARG A 328 4.90 -5.82 5.35
C ARG A 328 4.21 -5.83 6.72
N ASP A 329 4.30 -6.94 7.42
CA ASP A 329 3.61 -7.14 8.70
C ASP A 329 4.28 -6.33 9.81
N PHE A 330 5.61 -6.14 9.74
CA PHE A 330 6.30 -5.24 10.66
C PHE A 330 5.89 -3.78 10.48
N ILE A 331 5.81 -3.27 9.24
CA ILE A 331 5.33 -1.89 8.97
C ILE A 331 3.90 -1.72 9.48
N LEU A 332 3.02 -2.71 9.29
CA LEU A 332 1.65 -2.66 9.81
C LEU A 332 1.60 -2.63 11.35
N GLU A 333 2.59 -3.23 12.02
CA GLU A 333 2.71 -3.19 13.48
C GLU A 333 3.33 -1.87 13.97
N LEU A 334 4.24 -1.25 13.21
CA LEU A 334 4.75 0.08 13.53
C LEU A 334 3.70 1.18 13.27
N GLY A 335 3.00 1.11 12.13
CA GLY A 335 2.01 2.08 11.68
C GLY A 335 2.10 2.37 10.18
N THR A 336 1.02 2.87 9.59
CA THR A 336 0.93 3.11 8.13
C THR A 336 1.81 4.25 7.61
N ASP A 337 2.30 5.13 8.49
CA ASP A 337 3.14 6.27 8.12
C ASP A 337 4.62 5.93 7.96
N PHE A 338 5.03 4.68 8.25
CA PHE A 338 6.42 4.24 8.14
C PHE A 338 6.77 3.78 6.73
N THR A 339 7.92 4.24 6.23
CA THR A 339 8.51 3.82 4.97
C THR A 339 9.88 3.23 5.24
N PHE A 340 10.15 2.02 4.75
CA PHE A 340 11.45 1.37 4.91
C PHE A 340 12.51 2.06 4.03
N VAL A 341 13.64 2.45 4.65
CA VAL A 341 14.77 3.10 3.96
C VAL A 341 15.90 2.11 3.72
N GLY A 342 16.23 1.28 4.72
CA GLY A 342 17.26 0.25 4.58
C GLY A 342 17.52 -0.56 5.85
N GLU A 343 18.18 -1.69 5.69
CA GLU A 343 18.73 -2.52 6.77
C GLU A 343 20.25 -2.39 6.80
N GLU A 344 20.86 -2.61 7.97
CA GLU A 344 22.31 -2.42 8.17
C GLU A 344 22.80 -1.10 7.54
N TYR A 345 22.05 -0.02 7.79
CA TYR A 345 22.25 1.24 7.11
C TYR A 345 23.60 1.83 7.53
N ARG A 346 24.52 1.88 6.57
CA ARG A 346 25.90 2.30 6.82
C ARG A 346 25.99 3.82 6.98
N ILE A 347 26.54 4.24 8.11
CA ILE A 347 26.90 5.62 8.38
C ILE A 347 28.39 5.71 8.69
N ARG A 348 29.11 6.48 7.88
CA ARG A 348 30.53 6.74 8.11
C ARG A 348 30.69 7.93 9.04
N VAL A 349 31.33 7.76 10.19
CA VAL A 349 31.69 8.85 11.11
C VAL A 349 33.20 8.86 11.31
N GLY A 350 33.84 9.96 10.90
CA GLY A 350 35.30 10.00 10.75
C GLY A 350 35.80 8.95 9.76
N ASN A 351 36.62 8.02 10.26
CA ASN A 351 37.19 6.93 9.46
C ASN A 351 36.58 5.56 9.77
N THR A 352 35.56 5.50 10.62
CA THR A 352 34.91 4.26 11.02
C THR A 352 33.52 4.19 10.43
N ASP A 353 33.13 2.99 9.99
CA ASP A 353 31.80 2.69 9.52
C ASP A 353 30.97 2.11 10.66
N PHE A 354 29.79 2.66 10.85
CA PHE A 354 28.78 2.19 11.78
C PHE A 354 27.54 1.76 11.00
N TYR A 355 26.74 0.87 11.59
CA TYR A 355 25.60 0.27 10.92
C TYR A 355 24.38 0.38 11.85
N ILE A 356 23.33 1.04 11.37
CA ILE A 356 22.02 1.05 12.05
C ILE A 356 21.28 -0.22 11.62
N ASP A 357 20.70 -0.96 12.56
CA ASP A 357 19.99 -2.21 12.25
C ASP A 357 18.90 -2.01 11.19
N LEU A 358 17.97 -1.09 11.42
CA LEU A 358 16.93 -0.71 10.46
C LEU A 358 16.73 0.81 10.46
N LEU A 359 16.58 1.37 9.27
CA LEU A 359 16.27 2.78 9.07
C LEU A 359 14.91 2.92 8.38
N PHE A 360 14.04 3.72 8.97
CA PHE A 360 12.74 4.07 8.43
C PHE A 360 12.62 5.58 8.23
N TYR A 361 11.60 5.98 7.48
CA TYR A 361 11.15 7.36 7.37
C TYR A 361 9.69 7.43 7.79
N ASN A 362 9.35 8.35 8.71
CA ASN A 362 7.97 8.57 9.12
C ASN A 362 7.38 9.74 8.34
N ARG A 363 6.34 9.49 7.55
CA ARG A 363 5.71 10.49 6.68
C ARG A 363 4.95 11.56 7.45
N ARG A 364 4.30 11.20 8.56
CA ARG A 364 3.54 12.15 9.39
C ARG A 364 4.46 13.10 10.14
N LEU A 365 5.55 12.59 10.71
CA LEU A 365 6.55 13.39 11.42
C LEU A 365 7.59 14.01 10.49
N SER A 366 7.65 13.58 9.23
CA SER A 366 8.65 14.02 8.25
C SER A 366 10.09 13.91 8.78
N CYS A 367 10.41 12.77 9.41
CA CYS A 367 11.74 12.52 9.99
C CYS A 367 12.22 11.08 9.75
N LEU A 368 13.53 10.89 9.87
CA LEU A 368 14.16 9.57 9.88
C LEU A 368 13.95 8.91 11.24
N VAL A 369 13.72 7.60 11.22
CA VAL A 369 13.55 6.77 12.41
C VAL A 369 14.61 5.69 12.42
N ALA A 370 15.58 5.81 13.33
CA ALA A 370 16.61 4.79 13.55
C ALA A 370 16.06 3.74 14.52
N VAL A 371 16.02 2.48 14.09
CA VAL A 371 15.54 1.37 14.92
C VAL A 371 16.73 0.47 15.27
N GLU A 372 16.98 0.30 16.57
CA GLU A 372 18.00 -0.59 17.12
C GLU A 372 17.33 -1.82 17.73
N LEU A 373 17.78 -3.02 17.38
CA LEU A 373 17.23 -4.29 17.86
C LEU A 373 18.13 -4.88 18.96
N LYS A 374 17.53 -5.37 20.05
CA LYS A 374 18.25 -6.01 21.16
C LYS A 374 17.52 -7.25 21.68
N ILE A 375 18.18 -8.41 21.69
CA ILE A 375 17.61 -9.65 22.26
C ILE A 375 17.63 -9.70 23.79
N THR A 376 18.26 -8.72 24.43
CA THR A 376 18.33 -8.60 25.89
C THR A 376 17.45 -7.48 26.39
N ASP A 377 17.26 -7.45 27.71
CA ASP A 377 16.63 -6.30 28.37
C ASP A 377 17.38 -5.00 28.08
N PHE A 378 16.62 -3.90 28.08
CA PHE A 378 17.15 -2.56 27.90
C PHE A 378 18.29 -2.26 28.87
N LYS A 379 19.39 -1.74 28.33
CA LYS A 379 20.53 -1.21 29.09
C LYS A 379 20.82 0.23 28.67
N PRO A 380 21.27 1.10 29.59
CA PRO A 380 21.63 2.49 29.27
C PRO A 380 22.66 2.64 28.15
N GLU A 381 23.53 1.65 27.95
CA GLU A 381 24.52 1.62 26.87
C GLU A 381 23.89 1.70 25.47
N HIS A 382 22.69 1.13 25.30
CA HIS A 382 21.96 1.14 24.03
C HIS A 382 21.53 2.56 23.64
N MET A 383 21.23 3.41 24.62
CA MET A 383 20.91 4.82 24.38
C MET A 383 22.12 5.57 23.82
N GLY A 384 23.32 5.33 24.33
CA GLY A 384 24.53 5.99 23.83
C GLY A 384 24.80 5.67 22.35
N GLN A 385 24.57 4.42 21.95
CA GLN A 385 24.67 3.98 20.55
C GLN A 385 23.60 4.65 19.68
N LEU A 386 22.35 4.68 20.14
CA LEU A 386 21.25 5.29 19.41
C LEU A 386 21.43 6.81 19.25
N GLU A 387 21.78 7.53 20.32
CA GLU A 387 22.02 8.98 20.28
C GLU A 387 23.13 9.34 19.27
N PHE A 388 24.19 8.54 19.23
CA PHE A 388 25.25 8.68 18.24
C PHE A 388 24.71 8.52 16.81
N TYR A 389 23.82 7.55 16.57
CA TYR A 389 23.18 7.36 15.26
C TYR A 389 22.29 8.53 14.88
N LEU A 390 21.46 9.04 15.81
CA LEU A 390 20.59 10.19 15.56
C LEU A 390 21.40 11.43 15.19
N GLU A 391 22.48 11.72 15.92
CA GLU A 391 23.35 12.86 15.61
C GLU A 391 24.02 12.71 14.24
N ALA A 392 24.44 11.50 13.89
CA ALA A 392 25.07 11.24 12.61
C ALA A 392 24.06 11.33 11.43
N LEU A 393 22.83 10.86 11.62
CA LEU A 393 21.74 11.00 10.66
C LEU A 393 21.40 12.48 10.45
N ASP A 394 21.21 13.23 11.54
CA ASP A 394 20.82 14.64 11.50
C ASP A 394 21.85 15.53 10.81
N ARG A 395 23.14 15.20 10.93
CA ARG A 395 24.22 15.97 10.28
C ARG A 395 24.50 15.58 8.83
N LYS A 396 24.25 14.33 8.45
CA LYS A 396 24.78 13.77 7.18
C LYS A 396 23.72 13.29 6.21
N VAL A 397 22.56 12.87 6.70
CA VAL A 397 21.53 12.20 5.90
C VAL A 397 20.26 13.04 5.86
N LYS A 398 19.86 13.60 7.00
CA LYS A 398 18.67 14.43 7.13
C LYS A 398 18.71 15.60 6.15
N LYS A 399 17.59 15.81 5.46
CA LYS A 399 17.43 16.94 4.55
C LYS A 399 17.00 18.21 5.29
N PRO A 400 17.18 19.41 4.70
CA PRO A 400 16.82 20.67 5.34
C PRO A 400 15.34 20.82 5.68
N ASP A 401 14.47 20.11 4.97
CA ASP A 401 13.01 20.09 5.12
C ASP A 401 12.50 18.99 6.07
N GLU A 402 13.40 18.17 6.62
CA GLU A 402 13.06 17.07 7.52
C GLU A 402 13.23 17.48 9.00
N ASN A 403 12.33 16.98 9.85
CA ASN A 403 12.41 17.14 11.30
C ASN A 403 13.55 16.28 11.89
N PRO A 404 14.03 16.59 13.11
CA PRO A 404 15.06 15.81 13.79
C PRO A 404 14.74 14.33 13.83
N SER A 405 15.76 13.49 13.60
CA SER A 405 15.62 12.04 13.59
C SER A 405 15.17 11.52 14.95
N VAL A 406 14.32 10.50 14.93
CA VAL A 406 13.77 9.84 16.13
C VAL A 406 14.42 8.47 16.30
N GLY A 407 14.74 8.11 17.53
CA GLY A 407 15.32 6.81 17.85
C GLY A 407 14.28 5.87 18.43
N LEU A 408 14.31 4.61 18.02
CA LEU A 408 13.46 3.55 18.56
C LEU A 408 14.34 2.35 18.94
N ILE A 409 14.39 2.02 20.23
CA ILE A 409 15.03 0.78 20.69
C ILE A 409 13.94 -0.27 20.85
N ILE A 410 14.10 -1.41 20.21
CA ILE A 410 13.22 -2.58 20.33
C ILE A 410 13.97 -3.69 21.06
N CYS A 411 13.63 -3.93 22.33
CA CYS A 411 14.34 -4.86 23.22
C CYS A 411 13.44 -5.97 23.78
N ALA A 412 14.01 -7.09 24.24
CA ALA A 412 13.22 -8.23 24.74
C ALA A 412 12.41 -7.90 26.01
N GLY A 413 12.93 -6.98 26.82
CA GLY A 413 12.28 -6.47 28.02
C GLY A 413 12.84 -5.11 28.40
N LYS A 414 12.18 -4.41 29.31
CA LYS A 414 12.65 -3.12 29.83
C LYS A 414 12.25 -2.96 31.28
N ASP A 415 13.15 -2.39 32.08
CA ASP A 415 12.86 -1.91 33.42
C ASP A 415 12.48 -0.42 33.32
N GLU A 416 11.27 -0.08 33.77
CA GLU A 416 10.71 1.27 33.65
C GLU A 416 11.56 2.31 34.38
N ALA A 417 12.08 1.99 35.56
CA ALA A 417 12.93 2.91 36.31
C ALA A 417 14.24 3.16 35.54
N VAL A 418 14.89 2.11 35.03
CA VAL A 418 16.13 2.24 34.24
C VAL A 418 15.90 3.07 32.98
N VAL A 419 14.76 2.89 32.30
CA VAL A 419 14.37 3.69 31.12
C VAL A 419 14.15 5.15 31.49
N GLU A 420 13.40 5.43 32.55
CA GLU A 420 13.13 6.79 33.02
C GLU A 420 14.41 7.54 33.38
N TYR A 421 15.31 6.92 34.15
CA TYR A 421 16.60 7.49 34.50
C TYR A 421 17.45 7.80 33.25
N SER A 422 17.39 6.94 32.23
CA SER A 422 18.15 7.11 30.99
C SER A 422 17.59 8.22 30.08
N LEU A 423 16.26 8.38 30.04
CA LEU A 423 15.59 9.39 29.21
C LEU A 423 15.56 10.79 29.86
N SER A 424 15.65 10.87 31.19
CA SER A 424 15.51 12.12 31.96
C SER A 424 16.48 13.26 31.59
N ARG A 425 17.62 12.95 30.94
CA ARG A 425 18.63 13.92 30.50
C ARG A 425 18.91 13.94 29.00
N SER A 426 18.27 13.07 28.22
CA SER A 426 18.48 13.04 26.77
C SER A 426 17.74 14.21 26.11
N MET A 427 18.46 15.01 25.33
CA MET A 427 17.88 16.10 24.53
C MET A 427 17.27 15.57 23.21
N SER A 428 17.52 14.30 22.88
CA SER A 428 17.10 13.68 21.63
C SER A 428 15.75 12.97 21.81
N PRO A 429 14.86 12.99 20.79
CA PRO A 429 13.61 12.25 20.83
C PRO A 429 13.89 10.75 20.62
N ALA A 430 14.35 10.07 21.68
CA ALA A 430 14.56 8.64 21.71
C ALA A 430 13.43 7.95 22.50
N LEU A 431 12.95 6.82 21.98
CA LEU A 431 11.86 6.05 22.55
C LEU A 431 12.28 4.58 22.71
N VAL A 432 11.86 3.95 23.82
CA VAL A 432 12.22 2.56 24.15
C VAL A 432 10.94 1.71 24.18
N ALA A 433 10.90 0.70 23.32
CA ALA A 433 9.79 -0.23 23.19
C ALA A 433 10.27 -1.66 23.44
N ALA A 434 9.46 -2.46 24.14
CA ALA A 434 9.73 -3.89 24.29
C ALA A 434 9.05 -4.69 23.17
N TYR A 435 9.65 -5.76 22.65
CA TYR A 435 8.96 -6.68 21.74
C TYR A 435 8.54 -7.96 22.46
N GLN A 436 7.42 -8.53 22.01
CA GLN A 436 6.93 -9.83 22.44
C GLN A 436 6.88 -10.75 21.23
N LEU A 437 7.54 -11.90 21.32
CA LEU A 437 7.55 -12.93 20.28
C LEU A 437 6.34 -13.84 20.34
N CYS A 438 5.55 -13.77 21.39
CA CYS A 438 4.31 -14.50 21.53
C CYS A 438 3.21 -13.51 21.93
N LEU A 439 2.01 -13.71 21.41
CA LEU A 439 0.83 -12.99 21.88
C LEU A 439 0.60 -13.30 23.37
N PRO A 440 0.57 -12.28 24.27
CA PRO A 440 0.30 -12.51 25.68
C PRO A 440 -1.15 -12.99 25.86
N ASP A 441 -1.36 -13.87 26.84
CA ASP A 441 -2.68 -14.43 27.13
C ASP A 441 -3.71 -13.33 27.40
N LYS A 442 -4.86 -13.42 26.73
CA LYS A 442 -5.96 -12.46 26.85
C LYS A 442 -6.39 -12.23 28.31
N SER A 443 -6.37 -13.28 29.13
CA SER A 443 -6.71 -13.20 30.55
C SER A 443 -5.73 -12.33 31.34
N LEU A 444 -4.45 -12.36 31.01
CA LEU A 444 -3.41 -11.57 31.66
C LEU A 444 -3.57 -10.08 31.33
N LEU A 445 -3.83 -9.75 30.05
CA LEU A 445 -4.10 -8.39 29.61
C LEU A 445 -5.38 -7.83 30.22
N GLU A 446 -6.45 -8.62 30.27
CA GLU A 446 -7.72 -8.24 30.91
C GLU A 446 -7.55 -7.99 32.42
N ASN A 447 -6.75 -8.81 33.12
CA ASN A 447 -6.48 -8.63 34.54
C ASN A 447 -5.66 -7.36 34.82
N ARG A 448 -4.57 -7.13 34.07
CA ARG A 448 -3.79 -5.88 34.17
C ARG A 448 -4.64 -4.65 33.89
N LEU A 449 -5.52 -4.72 32.88
CA LEU A 449 -6.42 -3.62 32.57
C LEU A 449 -7.42 -3.36 33.69
N ARG A 450 -7.91 -4.41 34.38
CA ARG A 450 -8.77 -4.25 35.56
C ARG A 450 -8.02 -3.63 36.74
N GLU A 451 -6.83 -4.12 37.05
CA GLU A 451 -5.99 -3.55 38.12
C GLU A 451 -5.73 -2.05 37.91
N LEU A 452 -5.41 -1.64 36.68
CA LEU A 452 -5.23 -0.22 36.33
C LEU A 452 -6.52 0.61 36.45
N ARG A 453 -7.68 0.03 36.10
CA ARG A 453 -8.98 0.69 36.27
C ARG A 453 -9.36 0.83 37.73
N ASP A 454 -9.07 -0.18 38.55
CA ASP A 454 -9.34 -0.17 39.99
C ASP A 454 -8.46 0.87 40.70
N LEU A 455 -7.19 1.03 40.28
CA LEU A 455 -6.31 2.11 40.75
C LEU A 455 -6.86 3.51 40.45
N ARG A 456 -7.43 3.74 39.24
CA ARG A 456 -8.11 5.01 38.91
C ARG A 456 -9.36 5.27 39.75
N GLY A 457 -10.12 4.22 40.06
CA GLY A 457 -11.31 4.35 40.91
C GLY A 457 -11.00 4.81 42.33
N LEU A 458 -9.76 4.60 42.79
CA LEU A 458 -9.25 5.08 44.08
C LEU A 458 -8.73 6.52 43.99
N GLU A 459 -8.04 6.89 42.91
CA GLU A 459 -7.56 8.28 42.70
C GLU A 459 -8.71 9.29 42.50
N GLU A 460 -9.85 8.88 41.92
CA GLU A 460 -11.04 9.75 41.80
C GLU A 460 -11.79 9.93 43.14
N GLN A 461 -11.55 9.10 44.16
CA GLN A 461 -12.14 9.26 45.50
C GLN A 461 -11.31 10.13 46.44
N ASP A 462 -9.98 10.17 46.27
CA ASP A 462 -9.08 10.97 47.12
C ASP A 462 -8.98 12.45 46.69
N GLY A 463 -9.63 12.85 45.59
CA GLY A 463 -9.63 14.22 45.07
C GLY A 463 -10.73 15.15 45.59
N ASP A 464 -11.76 14.61 46.25
CA ASP A 464 -12.95 15.37 46.69
C ASP A 464 -12.97 15.72 48.20
N ASP A 465 -11.92 15.37 48.95
CA ASP A 465 -11.85 15.60 50.41
C ASP A 465 -10.68 16.53 50.80
N ILE A 466 -10.66 17.74 50.23
CA ILE A 466 -9.97 18.90 50.83
C ILE A 466 -10.91 20.11 50.74
N GLY A 467 -11.90 20.14 51.63
CA GLY A 467 -12.69 21.32 51.99
C GLY A 467 -12.07 22.13 53.11
#